data_AF-A0A643FZK5-F1
#
_entry.id   AF-A0A643FZK5-F1
#
_cell.length_a   1.000
_cell.length_b   1.000
_cell.length_c   1.000
_cell.angle_alpha   90.00
_cell.angle_beta   90.00
_cell.angle_gamma   90.00
#
_symmetry.space_group_name_H-M   'P 1'
#
loop_
_entity.id
_entity.type
_entity.pdbx_description
1 polymer ?
#
loop_
_entity_poly.entity_id
_entity_poly.type
_entity_poly.pdbx_seq_one_letter_code
_entity_poly.pdbx_strand_id
1 'polypeptide(L)'
;MLKKVISIAALSLLAAGQAHALPSLGSLTGGSSSSSSGATADASGAQDQLSKAYVAAGREVLVAQSYLADAVGLKELSAKAKATADALTDGATKGNLEDSDKLQSEASAAIEAKLKDSNTKIDAAGKQSYAEGMKHLGLGVLRYVGLRPSLIAFKDAAQSQLTSASVMEKLTLTNKLSTGTYIASEAPGHVTRLGSTLQAATAYAKSNEIPVPKDATAALSAKF
;
A
#
# COMPACT_ATOMS: atom_id res chain seq x y z
N MET A 1 -13.37 31.81 -16.97
CA MET A 1 -12.23 31.10 -17.62
C MET A 1 -10.95 31.54 -16.96
N LEU A 2 -10.31 30.72 -16.12
CA LEU A 2 -8.98 31.02 -15.58
C LEU A 2 -8.14 29.73 -15.61
N LYS A 3 -7.31 29.61 -16.65
CA LYS A 3 -6.33 28.54 -16.80
C LYS A 3 -5.15 28.85 -15.90
N LYS A 4 -4.98 28.12 -14.80
CA LYS A 4 -3.75 28.16 -13.99
C LYS A 4 -2.72 27.25 -14.64
N VAL A 5 -1.75 27.87 -15.29
CA VAL A 5 -0.53 27.26 -15.80
C VAL A 5 0.33 26.89 -14.58
N ILE A 6 0.59 25.61 -14.37
CA ILE A 6 1.56 25.14 -13.37
C ILE A 6 2.84 24.79 -14.12
N SER A 7 3.91 25.49 -13.75
CA SER A 7 5.25 25.38 -14.29
C SER A 7 5.81 23.96 -14.20
N ILE A 8 6.36 23.50 -15.32
CA ILE A 8 7.11 22.25 -15.45
C ILE A 8 8.50 22.48 -14.89
N ALA A 9 8.82 21.83 -13.78
CA ALA A 9 10.20 21.61 -13.36
C ALA A 9 10.71 20.36 -14.09
N ALA A 10 11.48 20.57 -15.16
CA ALA A 10 12.22 19.50 -15.83
C ALA A 10 13.40 19.11 -14.92
N LEU A 11 13.37 17.90 -14.35
CA LEU A 11 14.51 17.33 -13.65
C LEU A 11 15.11 16.22 -14.51
N SER A 12 16.32 16.51 -14.98
CA SER A 12 17.14 15.73 -15.89
C SER A 12 17.42 14.32 -15.38
N LEU A 13 17.32 13.34 -16.29
CA LEU A 13 17.67 11.95 -16.05
C LEU A 13 19.15 11.81 -15.69
N LEU A 14 19.44 11.15 -14.58
CA LEU A 14 20.72 10.49 -14.36
C LEU A 14 20.47 8.97 -14.31
N ALA A 15 20.83 8.29 -15.38
CA ALA A 15 20.88 6.85 -15.44
C ALA A 15 22.02 6.35 -14.54
N ALA A 16 21.69 5.55 -13.54
CA ALA A 16 22.65 4.69 -12.85
C ALA A 16 22.04 3.29 -12.78
N GLY A 17 22.56 2.39 -13.60
CA GLY A 17 22.29 0.96 -13.48
C GLY A 17 22.84 0.46 -12.16
N GLN A 18 21.97 -0.07 -11.31
CA GLN A 18 22.34 -0.82 -10.11
C GLN A 18 21.61 -2.15 -10.19
N ALA A 19 22.36 -3.22 -10.42
CA ALA A 19 21.88 -4.58 -10.36
C ALA A 19 21.20 -4.84 -9.00
N HIS A 20 19.90 -5.11 -9.02
CA HIS A 20 19.15 -5.44 -7.82
C HIS A 20 19.43 -6.91 -7.45
N ALA A 21 20.27 -7.11 -6.43
CA ALA A 21 20.31 -8.35 -5.70
C ALA A 21 18.97 -8.52 -4.97
N LEU A 22 18.22 -9.56 -5.32
CA LEU A 22 17.04 -10.00 -4.60
C LEU A 22 17.42 -10.33 -3.15
N PRO A 23 16.77 -9.77 -2.12
CA PRO A 23 16.96 -10.25 -0.75
C PRO A 23 16.38 -11.66 -0.67
N SER A 24 17.23 -12.63 -0.41
CA SER A 24 16.86 -14.01 -0.11
C SER A 24 15.89 -14.03 1.08
N LEU A 25 14.68 -14.53 0.87
CA LEU A 25 13.63 -14.73 1.88
C LEU A 25 13.92 -15.93 2.82
N GLY A 26 15.19 -16.30 2.98
CA GLY A 26 15.63 -17.52 3.68
C GLY A 26 15.79 -17.41 5.20
N SER A 27 15.63 -16.24 5.82
CA SER A 27 15.87 -16.06 7.27
C SER A 27 14.60 -16.11 8.13
N LEU A 28 13.46 -16.55 7.58
CA LEU A 28 12.17 -16.54 8.28
C LEU A 28 11.82 -17.86 8.99
N THR A 29 12.74 -18.83 9.10
CA THR A 29 12.46 -20.10 9.78
C THR A 29 13.54 -20.48 10.78
N GLY A 30 13.32 -20.15 12.06
CA GLY A 30 13.62 -21.01 13.20
C GLY A 30 15.07 -21.21 13.66
N GLY A 31 15.35 -20.75 14.89
CA GLY A 31 16.06 -21.57 15.87
C GLY A 31 17.56 -21.34 16.04
N SER A 32 17.94 -20.44 16.95
CA SER A 32 19.06 -20.73 17.85
C SER A 32 18.81 -20.10 19.21
N SER A 33 18.57 -20.98 20.18
CA SER A 33 18.52 -20.69 21.59
C SER A 33 19.92 -20.28 22.07
N SER A 34 20.03 -19.08 22.62
CA SER A 34 21.13 -18.69 23.51
C SER A 34 20.56 -17.67 24.49
N SER A 35 20.62 -18.02 25.76
CA SER A 35 20.05 -17.28 26.89
C SER A 35 20.66 -15.88 27.05
N SER A 36 19.83 -14.85 26.94
CA SER A 36 20.05 -13.55 27.59
C SER A 36 18.71 -12.91 27.92
N SER A 37 18.40 -12.83 29.21
CA SER A 37 17.56 -11.83 29.89
C SER A 37 16.63 -10.97 29.01
N GLY A 38 15.32 -11.21 29.08
CA GLY A 38 14.27 -10.19 28.96
C GLY A 38 14.42 -9.13 27.86
N ALA A 39 14.76 -9.51 26.63
CA ALA A 39 14.68 -8.59 25.50
C ALA A 39 13.20 -8.34 25.18
N THR A 40 12.62 -7.32 25.80
CA THR A 40 11.38 -6.69 25.34
C THR A 40 11.55 -6.38 23.85
N ALA A 41 10.64 -6.87 23.01
CA ALA A 41 10.65 -6.54 21.59
C ALA A 41 10.76 -5.01 21.41
N ASP A 42 11.76 -4.56 20.65
CA ASP A 42 11.97 -3.13 20.44
C ASP A 42 10.91 -2.57 19.48
N ALA A 43 10.16 -1.54 19.91
CA ALA A 43 9.07 -1.00 19.10
C ALA A 43 9.59 -0.26 17.85
N SER A 44 10.85 0.20 17.83
CA SER A 44 11.44 0.81 16.64
C SER A 44 11.70 -0.25 15.57
N GLY A 45 12.27 -1.40 15.95
CA GLY A 45 12.42 -2.56 15.06
C GLY A 45 11.08 -3.10 14.57
N ALA A 46 10.05 -3.15 15.43
CA ALA A 46 8.70 -3.54 15.04
C ALA A 46 8.06 -2.51 14.07
N GLN A 47 8.29 -1.21 14.29
CA GLN A 47 7.87 -0.15 13.38
C GLN A 47 8.53 -0.28 12.01
N ASP A 48 9.84 -0.56 11.94
CA ASP A 48 10.56 -0.69 10.68
C ASP A 48 10.06 -1.87 9.84
N GLN A 49 9.72 -2.99 10.49
CA GLN A 49 9.09 -4.12 9.82
C GLN A 49 7.68 -3.77 9.33
N LEU A 50 6.90 -3.09 10.18
CA LEU A 50 5.55 -2.65 9.85
C LEU A 50 5.56 -1.65 8.68
N SER A 51 6.45 -0.66 8.68
CA SER A 51 6.55 0.36 7.63
C SER A 51 6.95 -0.25 6.30
N LYS A 52 7.95 -1.15 6.27
CA LYS A 52 8.35 -1.88 5.06
C LYS A 52 7.20 -2.71 4.48
N ALA A 53 6.49 -3.44 5.34
CA ALA A 53 5.32 -4.21 4.91
C ALA A 53 4.21 -3.31 4.36
N TYR A 54 3.97 -2.16 5.01
CA TYR A 54 2.98 -1.17 4.58
C TYR A 54 3.33 -0.54 3.24
N VAL A 55 4.57 -0.13 3.05
CA VAL A 55 5.11 0.40 1.79
C VAL A 55 4.98 -0.66 0.68
N ALA A 56 5.33 -1.92 0.95
CA ALA A 56 5.21 -2.99 -0.02
C ALA A 56 3.75 -3.29 -0.42
N ALA A 57 2.80 -3.14 0.50
CA ALA A 57 1.37 -3.24 0.20
C ALA A 57 0.88 -2.01 -0.59
N GLY A 58 1.32 -0.81 -0.21
CA GLY A 58 0.94 0.43 -0.87
C GLY A 58 1.43 0.53 -2.31
N ARG A 59 2.69 0.12 -2.57
CA ARG A 59 3.22 0.01 -3.94
C ARG A 59 2.36 -0.90 -4.81
N GLU A 60 1.99 -2.06 -4.28
CA GLU A 60 1.18 -3.04 -5.00
C GLU A 60 -0.18 -2.46 -5.41
N VAL A 61 -0.83 -1.73 -4.49
CA VAL A 61 -2.10 -1.04 -4.78
C VAL A 61 -1.93 0.10 -5.77
N LEU A 62 -0.84 0.87 -5.71
CA LEU A 62 -0.58 1.93 -6.69
C LEU A 62 -0.32 1.36 -8.09
N VAL A 63 0.40 0.23 -8.19
CA VAL A 63 0.55 -0.51 -9.44
C VAL A 63 -0.82 -0.96 -9.96
N ALA A 64 -1.66 -1.52 -9.09
CA ALA A 64 -3.02 -1.92 -9.44
C ALA A 64 -3.84 -0.76 -9.99
N GLN A 65 -3.81 0.38 -9.31
CA GLN A 65 -4.51 1.59 -9.71
C GLN A 65 -3.95 2.15 -11.01
N SER A 66 -2.66 1.99 -11.30
CA SER A 66 -2.11 2.39 -12.59
C SER A 66 -2.72 1.61 -13.76
N TYR A 67 -2.86 0.29 -13.62
CA TYR A 67 -3.49 -0.57 -14.61
C TYR A 67 -4.99 -0.33 -14.74
N LEU A 68 -5.70 -0.21 -13.62
CA LEU A 68 -7.14 0.06 -13.61
C LEU A 68 -7.46 1.44 -14.19
N ALA A 69 -6.67 2.46 -13.85
CA ALA A 69 -6.82 3.81 -14.40
C ALA A 69 -6.57 3.82 -15.91
N ASP A 70 -5.54 3.14 -16.40
CA ASP A 70 -5.26 3.02 -17.83
C ASP A 70 -6.42 2.32 -18.57
N ALA A 71 -6.92 1.22 -18.01
CA ALA A 71 -8.04 0.46 -18.57
C ALA A 71 -9.32 1.30 -18.74
N VAL A 72 -9.56 2.28 -17.87
CA VAL A 72 -10.71 3.19 -17.94
C VAL A 72 -10.39 4.55 -18.59
N GLY A 73 -9.21 4.68 -19.20
CA GLY A 73 -8.79 5.87 -19.95
C GLY A 73 -8.28 7.05 -19.11
N LEU A 74 -8.00 6.85 -17.82
CA LEU A 74 -7.42 7.85 -16.90
C LEU A 74 -5.88 7.84 -16.95
N LYS A 75 -5.31 8.17 -18.11
CA LYS A 75 -3.86 8.05 -18.37
C LYS A 75 -2.98 8.88 -17.43
N GLU A 76 -3.38 10.10 -17.08
CA GLU A 76 -2.63 10.95 -16.14
C GLU A 76 -2.58 10.34 -14.74
N LEU A 77 -3.71 9.80 -14.28
CA LEU A 77 -3.80 9.10 -13.00
C LEU A 77 -2.96 7.82 -13.02
N SER A 78 -2.99 7.09 -14.13
CA SER A 78 -2.17 5.89 -14.30
C SER A 78 -0.68 6.19 -14.15
N ALA A 79 -0.19 7.21 -14.87
CA ALA A 79 1.20 7.65 -14.79
C ALA A 79 1.57 8.13 -13.38
N LYS A 80 0.70 8.92 -12.73
CA LYS A 80 0.92 9.41 -11.36
C LYS A 80 0.99 8.26 -10.34
N ALA A 81 0.08 7.29 -10.43
CA ALA A 81 0.06 6.13 -9.57
C ALA A 81 1.32 5.29 -9.74
N LYS A 82 1.73 5.03 -10.99
CA LYS A 82 2.98 4.33 -11.29
C LYS A 82 4.21 5.05 -10.75
N ALA A 83 4.33 6.35 -11.01
CA ALA A 83 5.46 7.13 -10.53
C ALA A 83 5.54 7.15 -8.99
N THR A 84 4.38 7.20 -8.31
CA THR A 84 4.33 7.14 -6.85
C THR A 84 4.71 5.76 -6.34
N ALA A 85 4.29 4.68 -7.00
CA ALA A 85 4.71 3.32 -6.66
C ALA A 85 6.24 3.16 -6.76
N ASP A 86 6.83 3.69 -7.83
CA ASP A 86 8.27 3.64 -8.08
C ASP A 86 9.06 4.51 -7.07
N ALA A 87 8.47 5.62 -6.58
CA ALA A 87 9.07 6.50 -5.59
C ALA A 87 8.91 6.03 -4.13
N LEU A 88 7.95 5.14 -3.84
CA LEU A 88 7.63 4.69 -2.49
C LEU A 88 8.63 3.62 -2.02
N THR A 89 9.67 4.04 -1.31
CA THR A 89 10.75 3.17 -0.83
C THR A 89 10.57 2.76 0.63
N ASP A 90 11.34 1.77 1.06
CA ASP A 90 11.32 1.21 2.42
C ASP A 90 11.68 2.22 3.53
N GLY A 91 12.24 3.39 3.17
CA GLY A 91 12.52 4.51 4.07
C GLY A 91 11.42 5.58 4.12
N ALA A 92 10.22 5.27 3.62
CA ALA A 92 9.10 6.21 3.60
C ALA A 92 8.76 6.71 5.01
N THR A 93 8.74 8.04 5.16
CA THR A 93 8.27 8.69 6.38
C THR A 93 6.75 8.68 6.44
N LYS A 94 6.19 8.96 7.63
CA LYS A 94 4.75 9.18 7.80
C LYS A 94 4.14 10.07 6.70
N GLY A 95 4.78 11.19 6.34
CA GLY A 95 4.26 12.08 5.30
C GLY A 95 4.22 11.43 3.91
N ASN A 96 5.21 10.61 3.57
CA ASN A 96 5.20 9.85 2.31
C ASN A 96 4.05 8.83 2.27
N LEU A 97 3.74 8.20 3.42
CA LEU A 97 2.62 7.27 3.53
C LEU A 97 1.28 7.99 3.44
N GLU A 98 1.13 9.14 4.11
CA GLU A 98 -0.07 9.98 4.03
C GLU A 98 -0.37 10.42 2.59
N ASP A 99 0.65 10.89 1.87
CA ASP A 99 0.49 11.30 0.47
C ASP A 99 0.15 10.11 -0.44
N SER A 100 0.77 8.95 -0.19
CA SER A 100 0.47 7.71 -0.91
C SER A 100 -0.97 7.26 -0.68
N ASP A 101 -1.41 7.18 0.58
CA ASP A 101 -2.76 6.71 0.95
C ASP A 101 -3.85 7.67 0.44
N LYS A 102 -3.54 8.97 0.41
CA LYS A 102 -4.39 9.98 -0.20
C LYS A 102 -4.50 9.76 -1.71
N LEU A 103 -3.37 9.58 -2.41
CA LEU A 103 -3.39 9.27 -3.84
C LEU A 103 -4.15 7.98 -4.13
N GLN A 104 -3.98 6.95 -3.31
CA GLN A 104 -4.71 5.70 -3.47
C GLN A 104 -6.22 5.91 -3.30
N SER A 105 -6.63 6.70 -2.31
CA SER A 105 -8.05 7.01 -2.10
C SER A 105 -8.64 7.82 -3.27
N GLU A 106 -7.90 8.83 -3.75
CA GLU A 106 -8.28 9.64 -4.94
C GLU A 106 -8.38 8.77 -6.20
N ALA A 107 -7.41 7.88 -6.41
CA ALA A 107 -7.36 7.01 -7.57
C ALA A 107 -8.51 6.01 -7.57
N SER A 108 -8.77 5.36 -6.43
CA SER A 108 -9.91 4.46 -6.25
C SER A 108 -11.23 5.17 -6.56
N ALA A 109 -11.45 6.37 -6.04
CA ALA A 109 -12.66 7.15 -6.30
C ALA A 109 -12.82 7.49 -7.79
N ALA A 110 -11.75 7.91 -8.46
CA ALA A 110 -11.77 8.26 -9.88
C ALA A 110 -12.02 7.04 -10.77
N ILE A 111 -11.39 5.90 -10.46
CA ILE A 111 -11.60 4.63 -11.15
C ILE A 111 -13.06 4.18 -10.97
N GLU A 112 -13.57 4.16 -9.74
CA GLU A 112 -14.96 3.79 -9.45
C GLU A 112 -15.96 4.69 -10.18
N ALA A 113 -15.71 6.00 -10.22
CA ALA A 113 -16.55 6.94 -10.96
C ALA A 113 -16.59 6.59 -12.46
N LYS A 114 -15.44 6.24 -13.06
CA LYS A 114 -15.39 5.79 -14.45
C LYS A 114 -16.08 4.46 -14.68
N LEU A 115 -15.97 3.51 -13.76
CA LEU A 115 -16.66 2.21 -13.86
C LEU A 115 -18.18 2.33 -13.75
N LYS A 116 -18.67 3.35 -13.04
CA LYS A 116 -20.10 3.68 -12.94
C LYS A 116 -20.63 4.46 -14.15
N ASP A 117 -19.75 5.04 -14.96
CA ASP A 117 -20.14 5.73 -16.19
C ASP A 117 -20.46 4.69 -17.28
N SER A 118 -21.73 4.62 -17.68
CA SER A 118 -22.23 3.72 -18.73
C SER A 118 -21.55 3.91 -20.09
N ASN A 119 -20.87 5.03 -20.31
CA ASN A 119 -20.10 5.29 -21.54
C ASN A 119 -18.69 4.70 -21.49
N THR A 120 -18.20 4.29 -20.32
CA THR A 120 -16.88 3.68 -20.19
C THR A 120 -16.94 2.25 -20.73
N LYS A 121 -16.48 2.10 -21.98
CA LYS A 121 -16.25 0.80 -22.61
C LYS A 121 -14.77 0.49 -22.58
N ILE A 122 -14.43 -0.60 -21.90
CA ILE A 122 -13.09 -1.14 -21.89
C ILE A 122 -12.94 -2.05 -23.11
N ASP A 123 -12.00 -1.71 -24.00
CA ASP A 123 -11.66 -2.53 -25.17
C ASP A 123 -10.87 -3.79 -24.79
N ALA A 124 -10.53 -4.64 -25.77
CA ALA A 124 -9.85 -5.90 -25.48
C ALA A 124 -8.50 -5.72 -24.76
N ALA A 125 -7.73 -4.69 -25.11
CA ALA A 125 -6.46 -4.38 -24.45
C ALA A 125 -6.70 -3.84 -23.03
N GLY A 126 -7.68 -2.95 -22.88
CA GLY A 126 -8.12 -2.46 -21.59
C GLY A 126 -8.63 -3.57 -20.67
N LYS A 127 -9.28 -4.63 -21.19
CA LYS A 127 -9.75 -5.76 -20.37
C LYS A 127 -8.57 -6.56 -19.79
N GLN A 128 -7.46 -6.68 -20.54
CA GLN A 128 -6.24 -7.28 -20.03
C GLN A 128 -5.60 -6.42 -18.95
N SER A 129 -5.45 -5.10 -19.20
CA SER A 129 -4.98 -4.15 -18.18
C SER A 129 -5.87 -4.18 -16.94
N TYR A 130 -7.18 -4.28 -17.12
CA TYR A 130 -8.15 -4.35 -16.03
C TYR A 130 -7.96 -5.60 -15.17
N ALA A 131 -7.80 -6.77 -15.80
CA ALA A 131 -7.55 -8.03 -15.10
C ALA A 131 -6.21 -8.00 -14.35
N GLU A 132 -5.15 -7.45 -14.93
CA GLU A 132 -3.85 -7.30 -14.25
C GLU A 132 -3.95 -6.32 -13.07
N GLY A 133 -4.67 -5.21 -13.26
CA GLY A 133 -4.98 -4.27 -12.19
C GLY A 133 -5.74 -4.92 -11.04
N MET A 134 -6.76 -5.74 -11.33
CA MET A 134 -7.48 -6.49 -10.29
C MET A 134 -6.60 -7.49 -9.54
N LYS A 135 -5.66 -8.15 -10.23
CA LYS A 135 -4.72 -9.09 -9.63
C LYS A 135 -3.81 -8.37 -8.64
N HIS A 136 -3.20 -7.26 -9.07
CA HIS A 136 -2.39 -6.40 -8.19
C HIS A 136 -3.23 -5.83 -7.03
N LEU A 137 -4.48 -5.42 -7.27
CA LEU A 137 -5.34 -4.89 -6.21
C LEU A 137 -5.65 -5.95 -5.17
N GLY A 138 -5.99 -7.17 -5.61
CA GLY A 138 -6.18 -8.32 -4.74
C GLY A 138 -4.93 -8.65 -3.93
N LEU A 139 -3.76 -8.70 -4.57
CA LEU A 139 -2.49 -8.93 -3.88
C LEU A 139 -2.16 -7.82 -2.88
N GLY A 140 -2.41 -6.55 -3.22
CA GLY A 140 -2.22 -5.40 -2.33
C GLY A 140 -3.11 -5.47 -1.11
N VAL A 141 -4.40 -5.80 -1.28
CA VAL A 141 -5.34 -6.01 -0.16
C VAL A 141 -4.90 -7.19 0.71
N LEU A 142 -4.50 -8.32 0.12
CA LEU A 142 -3.98 -9.48 0.86
C LEU A 142 -2.71 -9.14 1.64
N ARG A 143 -1.81 -8.34 1.06
CA ARG A 143 -0.62 -7.84 1.76
C ARG A 143 -1.02 -6.98 2.94
N TYR A 144 -1.93 -6.02 2.76
CA TYR A 144 -2.44 -5.24 3.87
C TYR A 144 -3.07 -6.14 4.96
N VAL A 145 -3.93 -7.10 4.62
CA VAL A 145 -4.46 -8.06 5.61
C VAL A 145 -3.34 -8.88 6.28
N GLY A 146 -2.27 -9.18 5.56
CA GLY A 146 -1.06 -9.80 6.09
C GLY A 146 -0.30 -8.94 7.10
N LEU A 147 -0.57 -7.63 7.21
CA LEU A 147 0.07 -6.75 8.20
C LEU A 147 -0.48 -6.93 9.61
N ARG A 148 -1.66 -7.55 9.80
CA ARG A 148 -2.29 -7.68 11.12
C ARG A 148 -1.35 -8.20 12.21
N PRO A 149 -0.54 -9.26 11.98
CA PRO A 149 0.40 -9.74 12.99
C PRO A 149 1.48 -8.70 13.31
N SER A 150 2.02 -8.01 12.31
CA SER A 150 3.01 -6.93 12.49
C SER A 150 2.43 -5.73 13.22
N LEU A 151 1.16 -5.41 12.98
CA LEU A 151 0.41 -4.36 13.68
C LEU A 151 0.22 -4.68 15.15
N ILE A 152 -0.17 -5.92 15.46
CA ILE A 152 -0.31 -6.40 16.84
C ILE A 152 1.05 -6.37 17.54
N ALA A 153 2.09 -6.92 16.90
CA ALA A 153 3.44 -6.94 17.46
C ALA A 153 3.99 -5.53 17.73
N PHE A 154 3.78 -4.58 16.80
CA PHE A 154 4.13 -3.18 17.01
C PHE A 154 3.35 -2.57 18.17
N LYS A 155 2.03 -2.77 18.22
CA LYS A 155 1.19 -2.23 19.29
C LYS A 155 1.62 -2.76 20.66
N ASP A 156 1.88 -4.05 20.77
CA ASP A 156 2.30 -4.69 22.02
C ASP A 156 3.68 -4.19 22.47
N ALA A 157 4.64 -4.10 21.54
CA ALA A 157 5.97 -3.56 21.80
C ALA A 157 5.91 -2.08 22.21
N ALA A 158 5.16 -1.26 21.48
CA ALA A 158 4.98 0.16 21.76
C ALA A 158 4.30 0.37 23.13
N GLN A 159 3.24 -0.38 23.44
CA GLN A 159 2.54 -0.31 24.72
C GLN A 159 3.46 -0.75 25.87
N SER A 160 4.24 -1.81 25.70
CA SER A 160 5.20 -2.28 26.70
C SER A 160 6.25 -1.21 27.01
N GLN A 161 6.89 -0.64 25.97
CA GLN A 161 7.89 0.42 26.13
C GLN A 161 7.31 1.73 26.69
N LEU A 162 6.10 2.12 26.28
CA LEU A 162 5.43 3.32 26.80
C LEU A 162 5.01 3.16 28.27
N THR A 163 4.73 1.95 28.73
CA THR A 163 4.31 1.69 30.12
C THR A 163 5.50 1.75 31.08
N SER A 164 6.67 1.28 30.64
CA SER A 164 7.91 1.28 31.44
C SER A 164 8.72 2.57 31.36
N ALA A 165 8.48 3.42 30.36
CA ALA A 165 9.19 4.69 30.15
C ALA A 165 8.78 5.81 31.13
N SER A 166 9.72 6.69 31.47
CA SER A 166 9.46 7.97 32.14
C SER A 166 8.70 8.95 31.25
N VAL A 167 8.17 10.04 31.80
CA VAL A 167 7.39 11.05 31.04
C VAL A 167 8.19 11.66 29.88
N MET A 168 9.48 11.98 30.09
CA MET A 168 10.37 12.49 29.04
C MET A 168 10.61 11.45 27.94
N GLU A 169 10.85 10.20 28.34
CA GLU A 169 11.05 9.10 27.39
C GLU A 169 9.79 8.83 26.57
N LYS A 170 8.60 8.85 27.19
CA LYS A 170 7.31 8.70 26.49
C LYS A 170 7.14 9.74 25.39
N LEU A 171 7.53 11.01 25.62
CA LEU A 171 7.46 12.06 24.61
C LEU A 171 8.38 11.74 23.41
N THR A 172 9.61 11.32 23.68
CA THR A 172 10.56 10.95 22.62
C THR A 172 10.14 9.69 21.85
N LEU A 173 9.66 8.66 22.56
CA LEU A 173 9.14 7.42 21.99
C LEU A 173 7.92 7.68 21.12
N THR A 174 6.97 8.52 21.56
CA THR A 174 5.79 8.88 20.77
C THR A 174 6.18 9.51 19.43
N ASN A 175 7.18 10.40 19.42
CA ASN A 175 7.67 11.00 18.18
C ASN A 175 8.38 9.97 17.27
N LYS A 176 9.21 9.10 17.85
CA LYS A 176 9.90 8.04 17.10
C LYS A 176 8.95 6.99 16.52
N LEU A 177 7.89 6.64 17.25
CA LEU A 177 6.90 5.63 16.89
C LEU A 177 5.72 6.20 16.08
N SER A 178 5.82 7.46 15.65
CA SER A 178 4.74 8.19 14.98
C SER A 178 4.31 7.56 13.64
N THR A 179 5.25 6.95 12.90
CA THR A 179 4.94 6.28 11.63
C THR A 179 4.19 4.97 11.85
N GLY A 180 4.64 4.15 12.80
CA GLY A 180 3.95 2.91 13.18
C GLY A 180 2.58 3.18 13.79
N THR A 181 2.47 4.25 14.59
CA THR A 181 1.19 4.69 15.16
C THR A 181 0.23 5.13 14.06
N TYR A 182 0.71 5.93 13.10
CA TYR A 182 -0.09 6.33 11.93
C TYR A 182 -0.60 5.10 11.16
N ILE A 183 0.28 4.16 10.83
CA ILE A 183 -0.09 2.92 10.13
C ILE A 183 -1.13 2.13 10.94
N ALA A 184 -0.93 1.99 12.26
CA ALA A 184 -1.87 1.26 13.11
C ALA A 184 -3.25 1.90 13.19
N SER A 185 -3.34 3.22 13.06
CA SER A 185 -4.61 3.95 13.05
C SER A 185 -5.30 3.91 11.67
N GLU A 186 -4.55 4.11 10.59
CA GLU A 186 -5.13 4.27 9.25
C GLU A 186 -5.34 2.96 8.49
N ALA A 187 -4.50 1.95 8.73
CA ALA A 187 -4.54 0.70 7.97
C ALA A 187 -5.93 0.04 7.94
N PRO A 188 -6.68 -0.13 9.05
CA PRO A 188 -8.00 -0.77 9.01
C PRO A 188 -8.99 -0.05 8.10
N GLY A 189 -9.02 1.29 8.17
CA GLY A 189 -9.89 2.11 7.34
C GLY A 189 -9.47 2.07 5.87
N HIS A 190 -8.17 2.08 5.62
CA HIS A 190 -7.61 2.00 4.28
C HIS A 190 -7.93 0.65 3.60
N VAL A 191 -7.73 -0.47 4.29
CA VAL A 191 -8.07 -1.81 3.77
C VAL A 191 -9.56 -1.93 3.45
N THR A 192 -10.42 -1.39 4.31
CA THR A 192 -11.87 -1.40 4.09
C THR A 192 -12.26 -0.66 2.81
N ARG A 193 -11.64 0.50 2.55
CA ARG A 193 -11.87 1.26 1.31
C ARG A 193 -11.38 0.47 0.09
N LEU A 194 -10.17 -0.07 0.13
CA LEU A 194 -9.62 -0.86 -0.98
C LEU A 194 -10.42 -2.13 -1.26
N GLY A 195 -10.92 -2.81 -0.22
CA GLY A 195 -11.82 -3.94 -0.36
C GLY A 195 -13.13 -3.56 -1.05
N SER A 196 -13.67 -2.38 -0.73
CA SER A 196 -14.87 -1.83 -1.39
C SER A 196 -14.61 -1.52 -2.88
N THR A 197 -13.46 -0.92 -3.19
CA THR A 197 -13.03 -0.68 -4.59
C THR A 197 -12.85 -1.99 -5.34
N LEU A 198 -12.23 -2.99 -4.73
CA LEU A 198 -12.06 -4.32 -5.31
C LEU A 198 -13.41 -5.00 -5.57
N GLN A 199 -14.38 -4.82 -4.68
CA GLN A 199 -15.74 -5.33 -4.85
C GLN A 199 -16.43 -4.65 -6.04
N ALA A 200 -16.35 -3.32 -6.14
CA ALA A 200 -16.88 -2.58 -7.29
C ALA A 200 -16.21 -3.00 -8.60
N ALA A 201 -14.89 -3.18 -8.59
CA ALA A 201 -14.14 -3.63 -9.76
C ALA A 201 -14.53 -5.06 -10.17
N THR A 202 -14.71 -5.95 -9.20
CA THR A 202 -15.15 -7.33 -9.44
C THR A 202 -16.58 -7.37 -10.00
N ALA A 203 -17.48 -6.51 -9.52
CA ALA A 203 -18.83 -6.39 -10.07
C ALA A 203 -18.79 -5.93 -11.54
N TYR A 204 -18.01 -4.90 -11.84
CA TYR A 204 -17.82 -4.43 -13.22
C TYR A 204 -17.23 -5.53 -14.13
N ALA A 205 -16.20 -6.24 -13.66
CA ALA A 205 -15.60 -7.34 -14.40
C ALA A 205 -16.62 -8.41 -14.79
N LYS A 206 -17.45 -8.84 -13.82
CA LYS A 206 -18.51 -9.83 -14.05
C LYS A 206 -19.53 -9.35 -15.07
N SER A 207 -19.95 -8.08 -14.99
CA SER A 207 -20.91 -7.49 -15.94
C SER A 207 -20.35 -7.29 -17.34
N ASN A 208 -19.03 -7.25 -17.52
CA ASN A 208 -18.36 -6.97 -18.80
C ASN A 208 -17.53 -8.15 -19.34
N GLU A 209 -17.78 -9.35 -18.82
CA GLU A 209 -17.10 -10.60 -19.21
C GLU A 209 -15.56 -10.50 -19.11
N ILE A 210 -15.07 -9.82 -18.07
CA ILE A 210 -13.64 -9.74 -17.76
C ILE A 210 -13.32 -10.83 -16.72
N PRO A 211 -12.27 -11.65 -16.94
CA PRO A 211 -11.89 -12.68 -15.98
C PRO A 211 -11.48 -12.05 -14.64
N VAL A 212 -12.07 -12.56 -13.56
CA VAL A 212 -11.74 -12.15 -12.19
C VAL A 212 -10.57 -13.00 -11.68
N PRO A 213 -9.43 -12.40 -11.31
CA PRO A 213 -8.29 -13.12 -10.77
C PRO A 213 -8.62 -13.82 -9.43
N LYS A 214 -7.95 -14.95 -9.16
CA LYS A 214 -8.11 -15.69 -7.90
C LYS A 214 -7.73 -14.84 -6.69
N ASP A 215 -6.67 -14.04 -6.80
CA ASP A 215 -6.18 -13.17 -5.72
C ASP A 215 -7.21 -12.09 -5.36
N ALA A 216 -7.94 -11.56 -6.35
CA ALA A 216 -9.05 -10.64 -6.11
C ALA A 216 -10.19 -11.30 -5.32
N THR A 217 -10.50 -12.55 -5.65
CA THR A 217 -11.54 -13.32 -4.93
C THR A 217 -11.11 -13.67 -3.51
N ALA A 218 -9.85 -14.06 -3.33
CA ALA A 218 -9.27 -14.34 -2.02
C ALA A 218 -9.26 -13.08 -1.13
N ALA A 219 -8.86 -11.93 -1.70
CA ALA A 219 -8.85 -10.65 -1.01
C ALA A 219 -10.23 -10.22 -0.50
N LEU A 220 -11.29 -10.41 -1.28
CA LEU A 220 -12.67 -10.11 -0.86
C LEU A 220 -13.15 -10.97 0.31
N SER A 221 -12.54 -12.14 0.51
CA SER A 221 -12.85 -13.05 1.61
C SER A 221 -11.93 -12.86 2.83
N ALA A 222 -10.87 -12.09 2.68
CA ALA A 222 -9.87 -11.86 3.71
C ALA A 222 -10.37 -10.84 4.74
N LYS A 223 -10.16 -11.13 6.03
CA LYS A 223 -10.56 -10.25 7.13
C LYS A 223 -9.36 -9.53 7.72
N PHE A 224 -9.42 -8.20 7.74
CA PHE A 224 -8.49 -7.33 8.46
C PHE A 224 -8.81 -7.29 9.97
#